data_AF-A0AAE0T947-F1
#
_entry.id   AF-A0AAE0T947-F1
#
_cell.length_a   1.000
_cell.length_b   1.000
_cell.length_c   1.000
_cell.angle_alpha   90.00
_cell.angle_beta   90.00
_cell.angle_gamma   90.00
#
_symmetry.space_group_name_H-M   'P 1'
#
loop_
_entity.id
_entity.type
_entity.pdbx_description
1 polymer ?
#
loop_
_entity_poly.entity_id
_entity_poly.type
_entity_poly.pdbx_seq_one_letter_code
_entity_poly.pdbx_strand_id
1 'polypeptide(L)'
;MPCEYAKAKCQGQHMYIYYLGACVNDSSNPAQTTPFTSTEGTTKHFHLSQRIEELFCSQRNSIPCDTTLNPVCATDGKFYQNSCEYTKARCENPTLLLQELEVCKG
;
A
#
# COMPACT_ATOMS: atom_id res chain seq x y z
N MET A 1 11.76 -17.16 -3.39
CA MET A 1 11.74 -16.29 -2.20
C MET A 1 10.64 -16.80 -1.28
N PRO A 2 10.90 -17.25 -0.02
CA PRO A 2 10.28 -16.45 1.06
C PRO A 2 10.71 -16.64 2.53
N CYS A 3 11.48 -17.65 2.96
CA CYS A 3 11.49 -17.99 4.40
C CYS A 3 12.21 -16.93 5.26
N GLU A 4 13.39 -16.48 4.84
CA GLU A 4 14.16 -15.47 5.58
C GLU A 4 13.47 -14.11 5.57
N TYR A 5 12.91 -13.71 4.42
CA TYR A 5 12.15 -12.47 4.31
C TYR A 5 10.89 -12.47 5.17
N ALA A 6 10.13 -13.58 5.17
CA ALA A 6 8.96 -13.74 6.03
C ALA A 6 9.35 -13.71 7.52
N LYS A 7 10.44 -14.40 7.89
CA LYS A 7 10.97 -14.41 9.26
C LYS A 7 11.37 -13.01 9.73
N ALA A 8 12.07 -12.24 8.90
CA ALA A 8 12.49 -10.88 9.22
C ALA A 8 11.28 -9.93 9.37
N LYS A 9 10.26 -10.06 8.51
CA LYS A 9 9.01 -9.30 8.67
C LYS A 9 8.26 -9.64 9.97
N CYS A 10 8.23 -10.91 10.38
CA CYS A 10 7.61 -11.31 11.64
C CYS A 10 8.31 -10.72 12.88
N GLN A 11 9.59 -10.33 12.77
CA GLN A 11 10.37 -9.74 13.86
C GLN A 11 10.17 -8.21 14.00
N GLY A 12 9.21 -7.62 13.28
CA GLY A 12 8.76 -6.25 13.51
C GLY A 12 9.57 -5.15 12.82
N GLN A 13 10.50 -5.50 11.92
CA GLN A 13 11.16 -4.50 11.08
C GLN A 13 10.34 -4.19 9.83
N HIS A 14 10.13 -2.89 9.57
CA HIS A 14 9.57 -2.38 8.31
C HIS A 14 10.55 -2.66 7.16
N MET A 15 10.50 -3.89 6.65
CA MET A 15 11.40 -4.36 5.59
C MET A 15 10.70 -4.23 4.24
N TYR A 16 11.32 -3.47 3.33
CA TYR A 16 10.86 -3.25 1.96
C TYR A 16 11.77 -3.97 0.98
N ILE A 17 11.19 -4.59 -0.05
CA ILE A 17 11.96 -5.21 -1.14
C ILE A 17 12.29 -4.10 -2.14
N TYR A 18 13.57 -3.78 -2.28
CA TYR A 18 14.05 -2.76 -3.24
C TYR A 18 14.33 -3.33 -4.63
N TYR A 19 14.70 -4.62 -4.74
CA TYR A 19 15.03 -5.28 -6.00
C TYR A 19 14.64 -6.76 -5.97
N LEU A 20 14.21 -7.31 -7.11
CA LEU A 20 13.89 -8.73 -7.27
C LEU A 20 15.01 -9.41 -8.08
N GLY A 21 15.87 -10.17 -7.38
CA GLY A 21 17.01 -10.89 -7.98
C GLY A 21 17.95 -11.47 -6.90
N ALA A 22 19.03 -12.13 -7.32
CA ALA A 22 20.05 -12.60 -6.39
C ALA A 22 20.78 -11.41 -5.75
N CYS A 23 21.03 -11.47 -4.44
CA CYS A 23 21.86 -10.48 -3.77
C CYS A 23 23.31 -10.60 -4.28
N VAL A 24 23.85 -9.53 -4.84
CA VAL A 24 25.27 -9.44 -5.22
C VAL A 24 25.98 -8.51 -4.25
N ASN A 25 27.14 -8.94 -3.75
CA ASN A 25 27.90 -8.24 -2.72
C ASN A 25 28.87 -7.19 -3.29
N ASP A 26 28.60 -6.65 -4.48
CA ASP A 26 29.53 -5.77 -5.17
C ASP A 26 29.00 -4.33 -5.20
N SER A 27 29.67 -3.43 -4.48
CA SER A 27 29.32 -2.03 -4.27
C SER A 27 29.61 -1.12 -5.47
N SER A 28 29.74 -1.67 -6.68
CA SER A 28 30.23 -0.96 -7.88
C SER A 28 29.15 -0.43 -8.86
N ASN A 29 27.85 -0.47 -8.47
CA ASN A 29 26.65 0.31 -8.91
C ASN A 29 26.55 0.92 -10.35
N PRO A 30 25.38 0.94 -11.04
CA PRO A 30 24.48 2.09 -10.85
C PRO A 30 22.97 1.83 -11.16
N ALA A 31 22.13 1.89 -10.13
CA ALA A 31 20.88 2.67 -10.23
C ALA A 31 20.61 3.38 -8.90
N GLN A 32 21.50 4.34 -8.63
CA GLN A 32 21.33 5.49 -7.73
C GLN A 32 21.44 5.24 -6.23
N THR A 33 22.69 5.01 -5.80
CA THR A 33 23.16 5.42 -4.48
C THR A 33 23.93 6.72 -4.66
N THR A 34 23.22 7.84 -4.71
CA THR A 34 23.76 9.12 -4.21
C THR A 34 23.01 9.40 -2.91
N PRO A 35 23.67 9.93 -1.86
CA PRO A 35 22.90 10.65 -0.85
C PRO A 35 22.17 11.76 -1.61
N PHE A 36 20.84 11.68 -1.68
CA PHE A 36 20.04 12.79 -2.20
C PHE A 36 20.21 13.96 -1.22
N THR A 37 21.24 14.77 -1.43
CA THR A 37 21.27 16.14 -0.93
C THR A 37 20.19 16.86 -1.71
N SER A 38 19.11 17.24 -1.04
CA SER A 38 18.00 17.97 -1.63
C SER A 38 18.46 19.38 -1.99
N THR A 39 19.13 19.53 -3.13
CA THR A 39 19.19 20.81 -3.83
C THR A 39 17.91 20.91 -4.67
N GLU A 40 17.17 21.99 -4.48
CA GLU A 40 15.84 22.26 -5.02
C GLU A 40 15.61 21.72 -6.43
N GLY A 41 14.75 20.71 -6.52
CA GLY A 41 14.36 19.99 -7.74
C GLY A 41 13.66 18.70 -7.35
N THR A 42 12.33 18.74 -7.19
CA THR A 42 11.50 17.68 -6.58
C THR A 42 11.42 16.39 -7.40
N THR A 43 12.45 15.55 -7.33
CA THR A 43 12.34 14.14 -7.72
C THR A 43 11.79 13.36 -6.54
N LYS A 44 10.46 13.24 -6.45
CA LYS A 44 9.79 12.41 -5.44
C LYS A 44 10.18 10.95 -5.68
N HIS A 45 10.84 10.32 -4.72
CA HIS A 45 10.90 8.85 -4.66
C HIS A 45 9.47 8.32 -4.58
N PHE A 46 8.99 7.73 -5.66
CA PHE A 46 7.61 7.31 -5.81
C PHE A 46 7.44 5.92 -5.19
N HIS A 47 6.75 5.82 -4.06
CA HIS A 47 6.41 4.53 -3.46
C HIS A 47 5.41 3.85 -4.40
N LEU A 48 5.70 2.64 -4.92
CA LEU A 48 4.81 1.98 -5.90
C LEU A 48 3.37 1.84 -5.42
N SER A 49 3.14 1.72 -4.11
CA SER A 49 1.80 1.67 -3.53
C SER A 49 1.00 2.97 -3.74
N GLN A 50 1.66 4.14 -3.76
CA GLN A 50 0.99 5.44 -3.95
C GLN A 50 0.45 5.59 -5.38
N ARG A 51 1.21 5.17 -6.40
CA ARG A 51 0.72 5.20 -7.81
C ARG A 51 -0.41 4.24 -8.05
N ILE A 52 -0.35 3.07 -7.44
CA ILE A 52 -1.38 2.05 -7.61
C ILE A 52 -2.71 2.54 -7.03
N GLU A 53 -2.68 3.22 -5.87
CA GLU A 53 -3.88 3.83 -5.29
C GLU A 53 -4.43 4.98 -6.14
N GLU A 54 -3.57 5.87 -6.64
CA GLU A 54 -3.99 6.95 -7.54
C GLU A 54 -4.64 6.43 -8.83
N LEU A 55 -4.04 5.40 -9.45
CA LEU A 55 -4.58 4.77 -10.65
C LEU A 55 -5.91 4.09 -10.37
N PHE A 56 -6.02 3.37 -9.25
CA PHE A 56 -7.28 2.77 -8.82
C PHE A 56 -8.36 3.83 -8.65
N CYS A 57 -8.07 4.94 -7.96
CA CYS A 57 -9.04 6.01 -7.71
C CYS A 57 -9.48 6.75 -8.96
N SER A 58 -8.58 6.91 -9.94
CA SER A 58 -8.88 7.46 -11.26
C SER A 58 -9.85 6.56 -12.05
N GLN A 59 -9.72 5.24 -11.92
CA GLN A 59 -10.50 4.26 -12.66
C GLN A 59 -11.59 3.57 -11.82
N ARG A 60 -11.88 4.05 -10.60
CA ARG A 60 -12.69 3.33 -9.61
C ARG A 60 -14.09 2.92 -10.09
N ASN A 61 -14.67 3.70 -10.99
CA ASN A 61 -15.99 3.43 -11.59
C ASN A 61 -15.95 2.37 -12.68
N SER A 62 -14.79 2.18 -13.32
CA SER A 62 -14.55 1.21 -14.38
C SER A 62 -14.06 -0.15 -13.84
N ILE A 63 -13.67 -0.21 -12.57
CA ILE A 63 -13.21 -1.43 -11.90
C ILE A 63 -14.40 -2.08 -11.18
N PRO A 64 -14.98 -3.18 -11.71
CA PRO A 64 -16.03 -3.90 -11.00
C PRO A 64 -15.43 -4.57 -9.77
N CYS A 65 -16.10 -4.41 -8.62
CA CYS A 65 -15.78 -5.24 -7.46
C CYS A 65 -16.53 -6.57 -7.59
N ASP A 66 -15.90 -7.63 -7.10
CA ASP A 66 -16.59 -8.90 -6.93
C ASP A 66 -17.72 -8.77 -5.91
N THR A 67 -18.70 -9.65 -6.03
CA THR A 67 -19.90 -9.71 -5.18
C THR A 67 -19.72 -10.54 -3.91
N THR A 68 -18.53 -11.13 -3.69
CA THR A 68 -18.23 -11.85 -2.45
C THR A 68 -18.38 -10.93 -1.25
N LEU A 69 -19.16 -11.41 -0.27
CA LEU A 69 -19.42 -10.73 0.98
C LEU A 69 -18.28 -11.01 1.97
N ASN A 70 -17.38 -10.04 2.14
CA ASN A 70 -16.27 -10.05 3.09
C ASN A 70 -16.23 -8.71 3.82
N PRO A 71 -17.20 -8.43 4.70
CA PRO A 71 -17.47 -7.08 5.16
C PRO A 71 -16.33 -6.52 6.00
N VAL A 72 -16.04 -5.24 5.81
CA VAL A 72 -15.02 -4.50 6.58
C VAL A 72 -15.66 -3.29 7.26
N CYS A 73 -15.25 -3.01 8.50
CA CYS A 73 -15.67 -1.82 9.24
C CYS A 73 -14.67 -0.69 9.02
N ALA A 74 -15.18 0.54 8.88
CA ALA A 74 -14.36 1.74 8.72
C ALA A 74 -14.64 2.79 9.81
N THR A 75 -13.79 3.81 9.88
CA THR A 75 -13.84 4.90 10.87
C THR A 75 -15.05 5.81 10.75
N ASP A 76 -15.82 5.71 9.67
CA ASP A 76 -17.12 6.39 9.52
C ASP A 76 -18.28 5.59 10.13
N GLY A 77 -17.98 4.47 10.82
CA GLY A 77 -18.95 3.61 11.47
C GLY A 77 -19.75 2.73 10.51
N LYS A 78 -19.33 2.62 9.23
CA LYS A 78 -20.05 1.83 8.23
C LYS A 78 -19.33 0.53 7.89
N PHE A 79 -20.15 -0.47 7.54
CA PHE A 79 -19.69 -1.68 6.88
C PHE A 79 -19.64 -1.49 5.37
N TYR A 80 -18.52 -1.84 4.77
CA TYR A 80 -18.38 -1.99 3.33
C TYR A 80 -18.44 -3.47 2.97
N GLN A 81 -19.10 -3.82 1.86
CA GLN A 81 -19.35 -5.21 1.46
C GLN A 81 -18.07 -6.05 1.34
N ASN A 82 -16.99 -5.42 0.86
CA ASN A 82 -15.65 -5.99 0.78
C ASN A 82 -14.58 -4.88 0.71
N SER A 83 -13.31 -5.29 0.68
CA SER A 83 -12.17 -4.38 0.61
C SER A 83 -12.13 -3.55 -0.68
N CYS A 84 -12.68 -4.05 -1.79
CA CYS A 84 -12.73 -3.32 -3.05
C CYS A 84 -13.71 -2.13 -2.94
N GLU A 85 -14.91 -2.36 -2.42
CA GLU A 85 -15.90 -1.29 -2.18
C GLU A 85 -15.41 -0.27 -1.14
N TYR A 86 -14.74 -0.72 -0.07
CA TYR A 86 -14.07 0.16 0.88
C TYR A 86 -13.00 1.04 0.20
N THR A 87 -12.19 0.47 -0.70
CA THR A 87 -11.13 1.22 -1.40
C THR A 87 -11.73 2.26 -2.35
N LYS A 88 -12.85 1.96 -3.02
CA LYS A 88 -13.58 2.96 -3.81
C LYS A 88 -14.04 4.13 -2.95
N ALA A 89 -14.59 3.87 -1.78
CA ALA A 89 -15.01 4.92 -0.85
C ALA A 89 -13.83 5.75 -0.33
N ARG A 90 -12.67 5.11 -0.08
CA ARG A 90 -11.45 5.81 0.32
C ARG A 90 -10.91 6.77 -0.75
N CYS A 91 -11.24 6.55 -2.03
CA CYS A 91 -10.93 7.52 -3.10
C CYS A 91 -11.70 8.83 -2.97
N GLU A 92 -12.88 8.80 -2.35
CA GLU A 92 -13.69 9.99 -2.07
C GLU A 92 -13.36 10.59 -0.71
N ASN A 93 -12.97 9.74 0.23
CA ASN A 93 -12.53 10.13 1.56
C ASN A 93 -11.17 9.49 1.92
N PRO A 94 -10.04 10.16 1.57
CA PRO A 94 -8.71 9.63 1.83
C PRO A 94 -8.36 9.41 3.31
N THR A 95 -9.12 10.00 4.24
CA THR A 95 -8.94 9.83 5.68
C THR A 95 -9.78 8.68 6.25
N LEU A 96 -10.54 7.97 5.42
CA LEU A 96 -11.32 6.80 5.81
C LEU A 96 -10.39 5.60 6.08
N LEU A 97 -10.29 5.19 7.35
CA LEU A 97 -9.45 4.07 7.77
C LEU A 97 -10.31 2.86 8.14
N LEU A 98 -9.72 1.67 8.13
CA LEU A 98 -10.36 0.48 8.70
C LEU A 98 -10.42 0.63 10.22
N GLN A 99 -11.49 0.11 10.82
CA GLN A 99 -11.76 0.19 12.25
C GLN A 99 -12.16 -1.18 12.81
N GLU A 100 -12.07 -1.33 14.13
CA GLU A 100 -12.58 -2.50 14.84
C GLU A 100 -14.07 -2.70 14.59
N LEU A 101 -14.47 -3.96 14.41
CA LEU A 101 -15.86 -4.33 14.11
C LEU A 101 -16.86 -3.82 15.15
N GLU A 102 -16.46 -3.67 16.40
CA GLU A 102 -17.30 -3.16 17.49
C GLU A 102 -17.77 -1.73 17.26
N VAL A 103 -17.00 -0.89 16.54
CA VAL A 103 -17.40 0.49 16.22
C VAL A 103 -18.58 0.52 15.25
N CYS A 104 -18.64 -0.41 14.31
CA CYS A 104 -19.73 -0.48 13.34
C CYS A 104 -20.94 -1.30 13.85
N LYS A 105 -20.81 -2.03 14.97
CA LYS A 105 -21.87 -2.88 15.51
C LYS A 105 -22.95 -2.12 16.29
N GLY A 106 -22.64 -0.92 16.78
CA GLY A 106 -23.58 -0.06 17.52
C GLY A 106 -23.84 -0.52 18.94
#